data_AF-A0AA95J591-F1
#
_entry.id   AF-A0AA95J591-F1
#
_cell.length_a   1.000
_cell.length_b   1.000
_cell.length_c   1.000
_cell.angle_alpha   90.00
_cell.angle_beta   90.00
_cell.angle_gamma   90.00
#
_symmetry.space_group_name_H-M   'P 1'
#
loop_
_entity.id
_entity.type
_entity.pdbx_description
1 polymer ?
#
loop_
_entity_poly.entity_id
_entity_poly.type
_entity_poly.pdbx_seq_one_letter_code
_entity_poly.pdbx_strand_id
1 'polypeptide(L)'
;MRIVTLAALAVVMVPLPAGATMLERQTGRAIRNAGHWCDRVSHMAVDTKVSTPKRRVVVVTCDDGTRYVQYSLVLGTDNKITSIAKQ
;
A
#
# COMPACT_ATOMS: atom_id res chain seq x y z
N MET A 1 -10.80 19.88 -46.69
CA MET A 1 -9.46 19.72 -46.07
C MET A 1 -9.70 19.33 -44.61
N ARG A 2 -9.10 18.23 -44.16
CA ARG A 2 -9.40 17.54 -42.89
C ARG A 2 -8.84 18.32 -41.70
N ILE A 3 -9.68 18.51 -40.68
CA ILE A 3 -9.31 19.02 -39.36
C ILE A 3 -8.50 17.93 -38.65
N VAL A 4 -7.26 18.22 -38.27
CA VAL A 4 -6.45 17.36 -37.41
C VAL A 4 -6.26 18.09 -36.09
N THR A 5 -7.15 17.82 -35.14
CA THR A 5 -7.00 18.25 -33.75
C THR A 5 -6.09 17.27 -33.03
N LEU A 6 -4.83 17.66 -32.81
CA LEU A 6 -3.94 16.96 -31.88
C LEU A 6 -4.43 17.23 -30.44
N ALA A 7 -5.01 16.22 -29.80
CA ALA A 7 -5.26 16.25 -28.36
C ALA A 7 -3.95 15.92 -27.62
N ALA A 8 -3.36 16.92 -26.96
CA ALA A 8 -2.26 16.72 -26.04
C ALA A 8 -2.77 16.02 -24.77
N LEU A 9 -2.34 14.78 -24.53
CA LEU A 9 -2.52 14.11 -23.23
C LEU A 9 -1.65 14.83 -22.20
N ALA A 10 -2.27 15.66 -21.37
CA ALA A 10 -1.64 16.17 -20.16
C ALA A 10 -1.54 15.02 -19.16
N VAL A 11 -0.32 14.51 -18.94
CA VAL A 11 -0.02 13.56 -17.86
C VAL A 11 -0.10 14.32 -16.54
N VAL A 12 -1.22 14.19 -15.84
CA VAL A 12 -1.38 14.75 -14.49
C VAL A 12 -0.56 13.88 -13.53
N MET A 13 0.68 14.28 -13.25
CA MET A 13 1.43 13.70 -12.13
C MET A 13 0.78 14.17 -10.84
N VAL A 14 -0.07 13.33 -10.25
CA VAL A 14 -0.67 13.60 -8.93
C VAL A 14 0.44 13.46 -7.88
N PRO A 15 0.85 14.53 -7.19
CA PRO A 15 1.83 14.42 -6.12
C PRO A 15 1.19 13.64 -4.96
N LEU A 16 1.74 12.47 -4.65
CA LEU A 16 1.36 11.71 -3.46
C LEU A 16 1.73 12.54 -2.21
N PRO A 17 0.83 12.65 -1.22
CA PRO A 17 1.09 13.45 -0.02
C PRO A 17 2.31 12.89 0.74
N ALA A 18 3.25 13.76 1.13
CA ALA A 18 4.49 13.37 1.79
C ALA A 18 4.28 12.46 3.03
N GLY A 19 3.16 12.60 3.74
CA GLY A 19 2.79 11.73 4.87
C GLY A 19 2.48 10.27 4.50
N ALA A 20 1.91 10.03 3.31
CA ALA A 20 1.67 8.67 2.81
C ALA A 20 3.01 7.94 2.61
N THR A 21 4.02 8.65 2.10
CA THR A 21 5.35 8.06 1.84
C THR A 21 6.08 7.63 3.11
N MET A 22 5.92 8.35 4.23
CA MET A 22 6.53 7.97 5.51
C MET A 22 5.87 6.73 6.09
N LEU A 23 4.53 6.67 6.04
CA LEU A 23 3.77 5.53 6.52
C LEU A 23 4.07 4.28 5.68
N GLU A 24 4.08 4.39 4.35
CA GLU A 24 4.46 3.31 3.43
C GLU A 24 5.86 2.77 3.72
N ARG A 25 6.84 3.66 3.96
CA ARG A 25 8.21 3.27 4.34
C ARG A 25 8.24 2.54 5.68
N GLN A 26 7.49 3.02 6.68
CA GLN A 26 7.40 2.37 7.98
C GLN A 26 6.76 0.99 7.88
N THR A 27 5.65 0.88 7.14
CA THR A 27 4.97 -0.39 6.85
C THR A 27 5.91 -1.37 6.15
N GLY A 28 6.60 -0.94 5.09
CA GLY A 28 7.57 -1.78 4.38
C GLY A 28 8.71 -2.25 5.28
N ARG A 29 9.20 -1.40 6.19
CA ARG A 29 10.19 -1.79 7.22
C ARG A 29 9.63 -2.82 8.18
N ALA A 30 8.40 -2.66 8.66
CA ALA A 30 7.78 -3.63 9.57
C ALA A 30 7.63 -5.02 8.92
N ILE A 31 7.19 -5.06 7.66
CA ILE A 31 7.07 -6.30 6.89
C ILE A 31 8.45 -6.98 6.70
N ARG A 32 9.47 -6.21 6.33
CA ARG A 32 10.85 -6.73 6.20
C ARG A 32 11.43 -7.23 7.53
N ASN A 33 11.20 -6.49 8.62
CA ASN A 33 11.67 -6.88 9.95
C ASN A 33 10.99 -8.17 10.46
N ALA A 34 9.79 -8.49 9.97
CA ALA A 34 9.11 -9.75 10.22
C ALA A 34 9.62 -10.92 9.35
N GLY A 35 10.64 -10.69 8.50
CA GLY A 35 11.22 -11.72 7.63
C GLY A 35 10.53 -11.88 6.28
N HIS A 36 9.63 -10.96 5.91
CA HIS A 36 8.93 -11.01 4.64
C HIS A 36 9.57 -10.10 3.59
N TRP A 37 9.33 -10.41 2.31
CA TRP A 37 9.79 -9.57 1.22
C TRP A 37 8.86 -8.37 1.02
N CYS A 38 9.40 -7.14 1.01
CA CYS A 38 8.64 -5.95 0.64
C CYS A 38 9.61 -4.83 0.27
N ASP A 39 9.86 -4.58 -1.01
CA ASP A 39 10.80 -3.52 -1.42
C ASP A 39 10.16 -2.14 -1.39
N ARG A 40 9.04 -1.98 -2.11
CA ARG A 40 8.17 -0.80 -2.08
C ARG A 40 6.74 -1.21 -1.73
N VAL A 41 6.09 -0.45 -0.86
CA VAL A 41 4.65 -0.54 -0.66
C VAL A 41 3.97 0.26 -1.77
N SER A 42 3.15 -0.39 -2.58
CA SER A 42 2.46 0.22 -3.72
C SER A 42 0.98 0.48 -3.46
N HIS A 43 0.40 -0.27 -2.53
CA HIS A 43 -0.98 -0.08 -2.11
C HIS A 43 -1.14 -0.47 -0.65
N MET A 44 -2.01 0.27 0.05
CA MET A 44 -2.37 -0.04 1.43
C MET A 44 -3.82 0.37 1.70
N ALA A 45 -4.62 -0.56 2.19
CA ALA A 45 -6.03 -0.33 2.48
C ALA A 45 -6.48 -1.14 3.71
N VAL A 46 -7.43 -0.59 4.47
CA VAL A 46 -8.09 -1.34 5.54
C VAL A 46 -9.07 -2.32 4.91
N ASP A 47 -8.96 -3.60 5.25
CA ASP A 47 -9.99 -4.59 4.92
C ASP A 47 -11.16 -4.43 5.89
N THR A 48 -12.18 -3.69 5.46
CA THR A 48 -13.37 -3.40 6.27
C THR A 48 -14.26 -4.63 6.46
N LYS A 49 -14.09 -5.69 5.66
CA LYS A 49 -14.92 -6.91 5.78
C LYS A 49 -14.52 -7.75 6.99
N VAL A 50 -13.23 -7.73 7.34
CA VAL A 50 -12.66 -8.53 8.43
C VAL A 50 -12.15 -7.68 9.61
N SER A 51 -12.17 -6.36 9.47
CA SER A 51 -11.87 -5.43 10.56
C SER A 51 -13.04 -5.30 11.53
N THR A 52 -12.71 -5.11 12.81
CA THR A 52 -13.64 -4.87 13.92
C THR A 52 -13.12 -3.67 14.74
N PRO A 53 -13.93 -3.09 15.65
CA PRO A 53 -13.48 -2.01 16.52
C PRO A 53 -12.27 -2.39 17.41
N LYS A 54 -12.08 -3.68 17.70
CA LYS A 54 -10.98 -4.17 18.56
C LYS A 54 -9.77 -4.69 17.78
N ARG A 55 -9.92 -4.87 16.46
CA ARG A 55 -8.89 -5.48 15.61
C ARG A 55 -9.05 -4.95 14.20
N ARG A 56 -8.06 -4.26 13.68
CA ARG A 56 -8.06 -3.79 12.28
C ARG A 56 -7.17 -4.68 11.45
N VAL A 57 -7.58 -4.98 10.22
CA VAL A 57 -6.77 -5.71 9.25
C VAL A 57 -6.48 -4.76 8.09
N VAL A 58 -5.20 -4.58 7.79
CA VAL A 58 -4.73 -3.73 6.70
C VAL A 58 -4.07 -4.63 5.66
N VAL A 59 -4.58 -4.58 4.43
CA VAL A 59 -3.97 -5.23 3.29
C VAL A 59 -2.92 -4.30 2.71
N VAL A 60 -1.70 -4.80 2.60
CA VAL A 60 -0.55 -4.10 2.05
C VAL A 60 -0.07 -4.86 0.83
N THR A 61 0.03 -4.18 -0.31
CA THR A 61 0.67 -4.72 -1.51
C THR A 61 2.09 -4.19 -1.58
N CYS A 62 3.05 -5.12 -1.68
CA CYS A 62 4.44 -4.82 -1.93
C CYS A 62 4.78 -5.17 -3.38
N ASP A 63 5.52 -4.27 -4.04
CA ASP A 63 5.91 -4.42 -5.44
C ASP A 63 7.30 -3.85 -5.74
N ASP A 64 8.04 -4.45 -6.67
CA ASP A 64 9.33 -3.94 -7.20
C ASP A 64 9.27 -3.55 -8.69
N GLY A 65 8.10 -3.67 -9.32
CA GLY A 65 7.86 -3.50 -10.75
C GLY A 65 7.78 -4.82 -11.53
N THR A 66 8.17 -5.94 -10.91
CA THR A 66 8.22 -7.28 -11.52
C THR A 66 7.53 -8.35 -10.68
N ARG A 67 7.46 -8.16 -9.37
CA ARG A 67 6.84 -9.06 -8.40
C ARG A 67 5.80 -8.29 -7.60
N TYR A 68 4.68 -8.95 -7.32
CA TYR A 68 3.59 -8.40 -6.52
C TYR A 68 3.26 -9.40 -5.42
N VAL A 69 3.29 -8.95 -4.16
CA VAL A 69 2.93 -9.78 -3.00
C VAL A 69 2.04 -9.00 -2.06
N GLN A 70 0.97 -9.63 -1.59
CA GLN A 70 0.06 -9.04 -0.61
C GLN A 70 0.28 -9.63 0.78
N TYR A 71 0.18 -8.75 1.78
CA TYR A 71 0.27 -9.09 3.19
C TYR A 71 -0.95 -8.53 3.92
N SER A 72 -1.46 -9.31 4.87
CA SER A 72 -2.43 -8.88 5.87
C SER A 72 -1.69 -8.50 7.14
N LEU A 73 -1.77 -7.23 7.53
CA LEU A 73 -1.26 -6.71 8.78
C LEU A 73 -2.43 -6.62 9.76
N VAL A 74 -2.34 -7.38 10.85
CA VAL A 74 -3.31 -7.32 11.94
C VAL A 74 -2.84 -6.29 12.96
N LEU A 75 -3.70 -5.32 13.25
CA LEU A 75 -3.47 -4.27 14.23
C LEU A 75 -4.35 -4.52 15.46
N GLY A 76 -3.74 -4.38 16.63
CA GLY A 76 -4.45 -4.38 17.92
C GLY A 76 -5.20 -3.08 18.19
N THR A 77 -5.84 -2.99 19.38
CA THR A 77 -6.55 -1.78 19.84
C THR A 77 -5.64 -0.56 20.01
N ASP A 78 -4.34 -0.79 20.21
CA ASP A 78 -3.31 0.25 20.32
C ASP A 78 -2.73 0.66 18.97
N ASN A 79 -3.32 0.19 17.86
CA ASN A 79 -2.82 0.34 16.49
C ASN A 79 -1.39 -0.22 16.27
N LYS A 80 -0.89 -1.10 17.14
CA LYS A 80 0.36 -1.82 16.88
C LYS A 80 0.11 -3.07 16.06
N ILE A 81 1.08 -3.41 15.22
CA ILE A 81 1.07 -4.65 14.44
C ILE A 81 1.23 -5.83 15.40
N THR A 82 0.23 -6.70 15.45
CA THR A 82 0.22 -7.92 16.26
C THR A 82 0.55 -9.15 15.43
N SER A 83 0.30 -9.13 14.12
CA SER A 83 0.63 -10.21 13.19
C SER A 83 0.77 -9.70 11.76
N ILE A 84 1.63 -10.35 10.98
CA ILE A 84 1.78 -10.16 9.54
C ILE A 84 1.66 -11.53 8.89
N ALA A 85 0.76 -11.67 7.92
CA ALA A 85 0.57 -12.91 7.18
C ALA A 85 0.59 -12.62 5.68
N LYS A 86 1.31 -13.45 4.92
CA LYS A 86 1.23 -13.44 3.46
C LYS A 86 -0.13 -13.98 3.02
N GLN A 87 -0.77 -13.32 2.05
CA GLN A 87 -2.01 -13.81 1.42
C GLN A 87 -1.72 -14.89 0.37
#